data_AF-E1T785-F1
#
_entry.id   AF-E1T785-F1
#
_cell.length_a   1.000
_cell.length_b   1.000
_cell.length_c   1.000
_cell.angle_alpha   90.00
_cell.angle_beta   90.00
_cell.angle_gamma   90.00
#
_symmetry.space_group_name_H-M   'P 1'
#
loop_
_entity.id
_entity.type
_entity.pdbx_description
1 polymer ?
#
loop_
_entity_poly.entity_id
_entity_poly.type
_entity_poly.pdbx_seq_one_letter_code
_entity_poly.pdbx_strand_id
1 'polypeptide(L)'
;MMFDRLPRLPRGSVRGAVLAGALATAFALAACSSPNSRFYTLGDVSAGAPAAAPSVRTAAAPAWLIAVAPIDVPPQVAKNQLVVQTGPTQVKVLEEERWASLPGDELRRALSTSLTQQLNTIDVYGAAYSDTTPVYRVSMNVQRFESWPGSHALIDAVWSVRAVRSTAVMTCRSVVSEPVGSGYDSLVDGHRRALQRISAQVAGAVQAMAAAAVASSATSASNPASAPSTAASASAANKRVVRVSVPACPSEVAAGSVAVR
;
A
#
# COMPACT_ATOMS: atom_id res chain seq x y z
N MET A 1 -26.81 27.57 79.68
CA MET A 1 -26.65 27.12 78.28
C MET A 1 -25.95 28.26 77.54
N MET A 2 -24.64 28.13 77.32
CA MET A 2 -23.79 29.17 76.74
C MET A 2 -23.81 29.00 75.23
N PHE A 3 -24.44 29.94 74.51
CA PHE A 3 -24.41 29.95 73.04
C PHE A 3 -23.16 30.70 72.60
N ASP A 4 -22.15 29.95 72.17
CA ASP A 4 -20.96 30.50 71.52
C ASP A 4 -21.36 31.22 70.23
N ARG A 5 -21.04 32.52 70.15
CA ARG A 5 -21.20 33.31 68.93
C ARG A 5 -20.06 32.95 67.97
N LEU A 6 -20.39 32.24 66.90
CA LEU A 6 -19.45 32.02 65.80
C LEU A 6 -19.01 33.36 65.18
N PRO A 7 -17.69 33.55 64.93
CA PRO A 7 -17.16 34.76 64.35
C PRO A 7 -17.67 34.93 62.90
N ARG A 8 -18.18 36.13 62.59
CA ARG A 8 -18.58 36.51 61.23
C ARG A 8 -17.31 36.72 60.40
N LEU A 9 -17.06 35.81 59.45
CA LEU A 9 -15.96 35.95 58.50
C LEU A 9 -16.14 37.23 57.65
N PRO A 10 -15.07 38.02 57.45
CA PRO A 10 -15.13 39.23 56.64
C PRO A 10 -15.42 38.88 55.18
N ARG A 11 -16.44 39.53 54.59
CA ARG A 11 -16.92 39.29 53.22
C ARG A 11 -15.82 39.41 52.14
N GLY A 12 -14.72 40.11 52.42
CA GLY A 12 -13.55 40.21 51.54
C GLY A 12 -12.78 38.89 51.38
N SER A 13 -12.66 38.10 52.46
CA SER A 13 -11.96 36.80 52.43
C SER A 13 -12.71 35.74 51.61
N VAL A 14 -14.05 35.81 51.58
CA VAL A 14 -14.89 34.91 50.80
C VAL A 14 -14.74 35.18 49.29
N ARG A 15 -14.67 36.44 48.86
CA ARG A 15 -14.46 36.80 47.45
C ARG A 15 -13.08 36.38 46.93
N GLY A 16 -12.04 36.54 47.76
CA GLY A 16 -10.68 36.10 47.41
C GLY A 16 -10.57 34.58 47.23
N ALA A 17 -11.20 33.80 48.13
CA ALA A 17 -11.22 32.34 48.03
C ALA A 17 -11.96 31.83 46.78
N VAL A 18 -13.07 32.47 46.41
CA VAL A 18 -13.84 32.11 45.19
C VAL A 18 -13.05 32.42 43.92
N LEU A 19 -12.39 33.58 43.84
CA LEU A 19 -11.53 33.95 42.70
C LEU A 19 -10.33 33.01 42.55
N ALA A 20 -9.67 32.67 43.64
CA ALA A 20 -8.56 31.72 43.63
C ALA A 20 -9.00 30.31 43.20
N GLY A 21 -10.17 29.86 43.68
CA GLY A 21 -10.77 28.58 43.26
C GLY A 21 -11.12 28.56 41.76
N ALA A 22 -11.67 29.66 41.23
CA ALA A 22 -12.01 29.80 39.81
C ALA A 22 -10.75 29.83 38.91
N LEU A 23 -9.68 30.50 39.35
CA LEU A 23 -8.39 30.51 38.64
C LEU A 23 -7.73 29.13 38.65
N ALA A 24 -7.72 28.43 39.80
CA ALA A 24 -7.16 27.10 39.91
C ALA A 24 -7.91 26.08 39.03
N THR A 25 -9.25 26.17 38.96
CA THR A 25 -10.05 25.35 38.05
C THR A 25 -9.79 25.72 36.59
N ALA A 26 -9.69 27.00 36.22
CA ALA A 26 -9.35 27.40 34.86
C ALA A 26 -7.97 26.87 34.40
N PHE A 27 -6.95 26.92 35.28
CA PHE A 27 -5.63 26.34 35.00
C PHE A 27 -5.69 24.80 34.90
N ALA A 28 -6.49 24.13 35.73
CA ALA A 28 -6.69 22.69 35.64
C ALA A 28 -7.39 22.28 34.33
N LEU A 29 -8.32 23.08 33.82
CA LEU A 29 -8.98 22.83 32.54
C LEU A 29 -8.05 23.08 31.34
N ALA A 30 -7.18 24.09 31.40
CA ALA A 30 -6.19 24.36 30.35
C ALA A 30 -5.12 23.25 30.26
N ALA A 31 -4.83 22.56 31.37
CA ALA A 31 -3.92 21.42 31.41
C ALA A 31 -4.48 20.14 30.76
N CYS A 32 -5.77 20.10 30.43
CA CYS A 32 -6.43 18.97 29.75
C CYS A 32 -6.48 19.12 28.21
N SER A 33 -5.80 20.10 27.61
CA SER A 33 -5.73 20.21 26.16
C SER A 33 -4.85 19.09 25.58
N SER A 34 -5.43 18.21 24.77
CA SER A 34 -4.69 17.16 24.06
C SER A 34 -4.12 17.69 22.75
N PRO A 35 -2.90 17.29 22.34
CA PRO A 35 -2.33 17.66 21.05
C PRO A 35 -3.22 17.18 19.90
N ASN A 36 -3.37 18.00 18.86
CA ASN A 36 -4.10 17.61 17.66
C ASN A 36 -3.33 16.54 16.89
N SER A 37 -3.93 15.36 16.70
CA SER A 37 -3.34 14.25 15.94
C SER A 37 -3.79 14.28 14.48
N ARG A 38 -2.88 14.04 13.55
CA ARG A 38 -3.14 13.92 12.11
C ARG A 38 -3.00 12.48 11.66
N PHE A 39 -3.89 12.07 10.76
CA PHE A 39 -3.94 10.72 10.23
C PHE A 39 -3.77 10.70 8.72
N TYR A 40 -2.92 9.79 8.25
CA TYR A 40 -2.47 9.69 6.87
C TYR A 40 -2.88 8.36 6.25
N THR A 41 -3.19 8.38 4.95
CA THR A 41 -3.50 7.18 4.17
C THR A 41 -2.82 7.21 2.81
N LEU A 42 -2.36 6.05 2.36
CA LEU A 42 -1.82 5.88 1.01
C LEU A 42 -2.93 5.65 -0.03
N GLY A 43 -4.13 5.26 0.42
CA GLY A 43 -5.27 5.03 -0.45
C GLY A 43 -5.82 6.34 -1.03
N ASP A 44 -6.37 6.29 -2.24
CA ASP A 44 -6.94 7.47 -2.89
C ASP A 44 -8.12 8.04 -2.09
N VAL A 45 -7.84 9.11 -1.34
CA VAL A 45 -8.85 10.00 -0.78
C VAL A 45 -9.18 11.00 -1.86
N SER A 46 -10.03 10.61 -2.81
CA SER A 46 -10.85 11.57 -3.56
C SER A 46 -11.91 12.21 -2.63
N ALA A 47 -11.53 12.66 -1.43
CA ALA A 47 -12.44 13.33 -0.48
C ALA A 47 -12.36 14.86 -0.59
N GLY A 48 -12.29 15.36 -1.81
CA GLY A 48 -12.29 16.81 -2.09
C GLY A 48 -12.84 17.18 -3.46
N ALA A 49 -12.77 16.27 -4.43
CA ALA A 49 -13.56 16.37 -5.65
C ALA A 49 -14.93 15.73 -5.40
N PRO A 50 -16.05 16.31 -5.86
CA PRO A 50 -17.32 15.58 -5.88
C PRO A 50 -17.05 14.25 -6.56
N ALA A 51 -17.38 13.15 -5.88
CA ALA A 51 -17.25 11.81 -6.43
C ALA A 51 -17.84 11.82 -7.83
N ALA A 52 -16.99 11.85 -8.85
CA ALA A 52 -17.43 11.65 -10.21
C ALA A 52 -18.17 10.31 -10.15
N ALA A 53 -19.47 10.35 -10.48
CA ALA A 53 -20.33 9.17 -10.46
C ALA A 53 -19.54 7.99 -11.04
N PRO A 54 -19.58 6.80 -10.42
CA PRO A 54 -18.78 5.66 -10.84
C PRO A 54 -19.00 5.50 -12.34
N SER A 55 -18.01 5.93 -13.12
CA SER A 55 -18.09 5.81 -14.56
C SER A 55 -18.06 4.32 -14.78
N VAL A 56 -19.22 3.75 -15.11
CA VAL A 56 -19.36 2.36 -15.51
C VAL A 56 -18.53 2.23 -16.78
N ARG A 57 -17.24 1.93 -16.63
CA ARG A 57 -16.34 1.74 -17.74
C ARG A 57 -16.79 0.48 -18.44
N THR A 58 -17.43 0.65 -19.59
CA THR A 58 -17.94 -0.41 -20.48
C THR A 58 -16.82 -1.13 -21.25
N ALA A 59 -15.59 -1.12 -20.72
CA ALA A 59 -14.54 -1.98 -21.25
C ALA A 59 -14.83 -3.39 -20.72
N ALA A 60 -14.87 -4.38 -21.61
CA ALA A 60 -15.02 -5.77 -21.22
C ALA A 60 -13.96 -6.09 -20.15
N ALA A 61 -14.42 -6.49 -18.95
CA ALA A 61 -13.53 -6.90 -17.89
C ALA A 61 -12.63 -8.04 -18.42
N PRO A 62 -11.33 -8.05 -18.09
CA PRO A 62 -10.46 -9.13 -18.52
C PRO A 62 -11.00 -10.46 -17.99
N ALA A 63 -10.78 -11.54 -18.73
CA ALA A 63 -11.20 -12.89 -18.35
C ALA A 63 -10.36 -13.50 -17.22
N TRP A 64 -9.71 -12.69 -16.40
CA TRP A 64 -8.82 -13.09 -15.31
C TRP A 64 -8.93 -12.11 -14.15
N LEU A 65 -8.56 -12.57 -12.95
CA LEU A 65 -8.67 -11.83 -11.69
C LEU A 65 -7.29 -11.64 -11.06
N ILE A 66 -7.20 -10.76 -10.06
CA ILE A 66 -6.00 -10.60 -9.24
C ILE A 66 -6.29 -10.95 -7.78
N ALA A 67 -5.24 -11.30 -7.04
CA ALA A 67 -5.30 -11.48 -5.60
C ALA A 67 -4.09 -10.80 -4.95
N VAL A 68 -4.28 -9.65 -4.31
CA VAL A 68 -3.20 -8.91 -3.64
C VAL A 68 -3.05 -9.40 -2.20
N ALA A 69 -1.95 -10.12 -1.93
CA ALA A 69 -1.64 -10.64 -0.61
C ALA A 69 -1.26 -9.52 0.38
N PRO A 70 -1.31 -9.78 1.70
CA PRO A 70 -0.73 -8.91 2.72
C PRO A 70 0.69 -8.50 2.35
N ILE A 71 1.03 -7.25 2.66
CA ILE A 71 2.33 -6.66 2.36
C ILE A 71 3.09 -6.54 3.68
N ASP A 72 4.23 -7.20 3.75
CA ASP A 72 5.14 -7.07 4.89
C ASP A 72 5.97 -5.80 4.76
N VAL A 73 6.22 -5.15 5.90
CA VAL A 73 7.06 -3.96 6.02
C VAL A 73 8.10 -4.15 7.13
N PRO A 74 9.22 -3.40 7.12
CA PRO A 74 10.23 -3.51 8.16
C PRO A 74 9.64 -3.23 9.56
N PRO A 75 10.06 -3.95 10.60
CA PRO A 75 9.48 -3.83 11.94
C PRO A 75 9.64 -2.43 12.54
N GLN A 76 10.63 -1.66 12.08
CA GLN A 76 10.85 -0.28 12.50
C GLN A 76 9.68 0.64 12.14
N VAL A 77 9.02 0.40 11.01
CA VAL A 77 7.88 1.18 10.50
C VAL A 77 6.54 0.46 10.67
N ALA A 78 6.52 -0.78 11.18
CA ALA A 78 5.31 -1.57 11.40
C ALA A 78 4.49 -1.08 12.61
N LYS A 79 4.08 0.19 12.59
CA LYS A 79 3.33 0.89 13.64
C LYS A 79 2.50 2.03 13.05
N ASN A 80 1.51 2.49 13.81
CA ASN A 80 0.67 3.59 13.36
C ASN A 80 1.36 4.95 13.43
N GLN A 81 2.42 5.14 14.22
CA GLN A 81 3.19 6.40 14.18
C GLN A 81 3.96 6.54 12.85
N LEU A 82 4.00 7.74 12.31
CA LEU A 82 4.87 8.06 11.18
C LEU A 82 6.32 8.06 11.67
N VAL A 83 7.18 7.32 10.98
CA VAL A 83 8.61 7.25 11.28
C VAL A 83 9.37 8.02 10.19
N VAL A 84 10.19 8.97 10.62
CA VAL A 84 10.99 9.82 9.74
C VAL A 84 12.47 9.68 10.05
N GLN A 85 13.30 9.79 9.01
CA GLN A 85 14.74 9.80 9.13
C GLN A 85 15.21 11.18 9.60
N THR A 86 16.09 11.20 10.60
CA THR A 86 16.76 12.43 11.09
C THR A 86 18.26 12.41 10.83
N GLY A 87 18.79 11.27 10.36
CA GLY A 87 20.17 11.09 9.97
C GLY A 87 20.39 9.68 9.42
N PRO A 88 21.63 9.33 9.03
CA PRO A 88 21.94 8.03 8.42
C PRO A 88 21.61 6.82 9.28
N THR A 89 21.62 6.99 10.61
CA THR A 89 21.40 5.92 11.60
C THR A 89 20.37 6.30 12.65
N GLN A 90 19.63 7.39 12.43
CA GLN A 90 18.69 7.93 13.40
C GLN A 90 17.32 8.12 12.76
N VAL A 91 16.31 7.70 13.52
CA VAL A 91 14.91 7.83 13.16
C VAL A 91 14.18 8.54 14.30
N LYS A 92 13.15 9.30 13.94
CA LYS A 92 12.22 9.90 14.88
C LYS A 92 10.84 9.29 14.65
N VAL A 93 10.24 8.80 15.73
CA VAL A 93 8.84 8.38 15.76
C VAL A 93 8.01 9.60 16.13
N LEU A 94 6.99 9.91 15.32
CA LEU A 94 6.10 11.04 15.54
C LEU A 94 4.82 10.57 16.22
N GLU A 95 4.49 11.13 17.39
CA GLU A 95 3.35 10.65 18.19
C GLU A 95 2.01 11.17 17.67
N GLU A 96 2.01 12.41 17.16
CA GLU A 96 0.84 13.12 16.66
C GLU A 96 0.61 12.90 15.15
N GLU A 97 1.63 12.50 14.42
CA GLU A 97 1.56 12.25 12.97
C GLU A 97 1.50 10.73 12.75
N ARG A 98 0.35 10.24 12.29
CA ARG A 98 0.05 8.81 12.33
C ARG A 98 -0.50 8.31 11.00
N TRP A 99 -0.23 7.07 10.65
CA TRP A 99 -0.99 6.34 9.66
C TRP A 99 -2.39 6.00 10.20
N ALA A 100 -3.38 6.01 9.33
CA ALA A 100 -4.76 5.63 9.64
C ALA A 100 -4.89 4.12 9.93
N SER A 101 -4.02 3.31 9.34
CA SER A 101 -3.83 1.89 9.65
C SER A 101 -2.35 1.52 9.55
N LEU A 102 -1.97 0.28 9.86
CA LEU A 102 -0.56 -0.14 9.76
C LEU A 102 -0.05 0.07 8.32
N PRO A 103 1.20 0.50 8.11
CA PRO A 103 1.70 0.80 6.76
C PRO A 103 1.57 -0.35 5.76
N GLY A 104 1.69 -1.61 6.20
CA GLY A 104 1.44 -2.78 5.34
C GLY A 104 0.00 -2.84 4.82
N ASP A 105 -0.99 -2.47 5.64
CA ASP A 105 -2.40 -2.43 5.26
C ASP A 105 -2.70 -1.26 4.32
N GLU A 106 -2.11 -0.09 4.59
CA GLU A 106 -2.17 1.09 3.71
C GLU A 106 -1.61 0.77 2.32
N LEU A 107 -0.41 0.17 2.25
CA LEU A 107 0.24 -0.24 1.02
C LEU A 107 -0.61 -1.26 0.26
N ARG A 108 -1.12 -2.30 0.94
CA ARG A 108 -1.93 -3.35 0.30
C ARG A 108 -3.20 -2.76 -0.31
N ARG A 109 -3.90 -1.92 0.45
CA ARG A 109 -5.14 -1.27 0.01
C ARG A 109 -4.89 -0.37 -1.19
N ALA A 110 -3.88 0.49 -1.13
CA ALA A 110 -3.55 1.41 -2.21
C ALA A 110 -3.06 0.66 -3.48
N LEU A 111 -2.26 -0.39 -3.33
CA LEU A 111 -1.81 -1.24 -4.44
C LEU A 111 -3.00 -1.95 -5.10
N SER A 112 -3.90 -2.56 -4.32
CA SER A 112 -5.10 -3.23 -4.82
C SER A 112 -6.00 -2.27 -5.60
N THR A 113 -6.28 -1.08 -5.04
CA THR A 113 -7.05 -0.03 -5.73
C THR A 113 -6.38 0.38 -7.05
N SER A 114 -5.07 0.60 -7.05
CA SER A 114 -4.35 1.00 -8.26
C SER A 114 -4.38 -0.09 -9.33
N LEU A 115 -4.14 -1.35 -8.96
CA LEU A 115 -4.15 -2.48 -9.89
C LEU A 115 -5.54 -2.75 -10.46
N THR A 116 -6.59 -2.72 -9.64
CA THR A 116 -7.97 -2.91 -10.11
C THR A 116 -8.36 -1.84 -11.13
N GLN A 117 -7.97 -0.59 -10.90
CA GLN A 117 -8.21 0.53 -11.83
C GLN A 117 -7.40 0.44 -13.13
N GLN A 118 -6.13 0.04 -13.07
CA GLN A 118 -5.23 -0.06 -14.23
C GLN A 118 -5.55 -1.27 -15.10
N LEU A 119 -5.90 -2.39 -14.47
CA LEU A 119 -6.14 -3.67 -15.13
C LEU A 119 -7.63 -3.90 -15.46
N ASN A 120 -8.52 -3.00 -15.03
CA ASN A 120 -9.97 -3.13 -15.18
C ASN A 120 -10.52 -4.46 -14.63
N THR A 121 -9.97 -4.91 -13.50
CA THR A 121 -10.29 -6.19 -12.85
C THR A 121 -10.66 -5.96 -11.39
N ILE A 122 -11.12 -7.02 -10.71
CA ILE A 122 -11.34 -7.02 -9.26
C ILE A 122 -10.24 -7.81 -8.52
N ASP A 123 -9.97 -7.40 -7.28
CA ASP A 123 -9.13 -8.13 -6.33
C ASP A 123 -9.98 -9.11 -5.53
N VAL A 124 -9.70 -10.40 -5.66
CA VAL A 124 -10.45 -11.48 -4.99
C VAL A 124 -9.69 -12.09 -3.81
N TYR A 125 -8.67 -11.39 -3.28
CA TYR A 125 -7.99 -11.87 -2.08
C TYR A 125 -8.97 -12.05 -0.91
N GLY A 126 -9.10 -13.28 -0.42
CA GLY A 126 -10.03 -13.65 0.66
C GLY A 126 -11.49 -13.83 0.25
N ALA A 127 -11.82 -13.64 -1.03
CA ALA A 127 -13.16 -13.88 -1.57
C ALA A 127 -13.22 -15.20 -2.36
N ALA A 128 -14.42 -15.77 -2.48
CA ALA A 128 -14.66 -16.91 -3.36
C ALA A 128 -14.67 -16.47 -4.83
N TYR A 129 -14.09 -17.29 -5.70
CA TYR A 129 -14.08 -17.08 -7.15
C TYR A 129 -14.25 -18.42 -7.86
N SER A 130 -14.69 -18.39 -9.12
CA SER A 130 -14.90 -19.60 -9.92
C SER A 130 -13.60 -20.34 -10.18
N ASP A 131 -13.64 -21.67 -10.11
CA ASP A 131 -12.48 -22.48 -10.39
C ASP A 131 -12.05 -22.47 -11.87
N THR A 132 -12.83 -21.92 -12.78
CA THR A 132 -12.43 -21.79 -14.18
C THR A 132 -11.70 -20.50 -14.49
N THR A 133 -11.72 -19.51 -13.58
CA THR A 133 -11.16 -18.18 -13.84
C THR A 133 -9.68 -18.13 -13.46
N PRO A 134 -8.77 -17.74 -14.38
CA PRO A 134 -7.36 -17.51 -14.05
C PRO A 134 -7.20 -16.42 -13.00
N VAL A 135 -6.34 -16.66 -12.00
CA VAL A 135 -6.03 -15.69 -10.94
C VAL A 135 -4.52 -15.46 -10.87
N TYR A 136 -4.12 -14.19 -10.87
CA TYR A 136 -2.74 -13.75 -10.67
C TYR A 136 -2.58 -13.21 -9.25
N ARG A 137 -1.86 -13.95 -8.43
CA ARG A 137 -1.52 -13.54 -7.06
C ARG A 137 -0.32 -12.60 -7.10
N VAL A 138 -0.50 -11.43 -6.48
CA VAL A 138 0.56 -10.45 -6.26
C VAL A 138 1.00 -10.54 -4.80
N SER A 139 2.30 -10.70 -4.59
CA SER A 139 2.91 -10.69 -3.25
C SER A 139 4.05 -9.68 -3.23
N MET A 140 4.16 -8.91 -2.15
CA MET A 140 5.16 -7.86 -2.00
C MET A 140 5.75 -7.88 -0.59
N ASN A 141 7.06 -7.76 -0.51
CA ASN A 141 7.81 -7.62 0.73
C ASN A 141 8.65 -6.34 0.63
N VAL A 142 8.33 -5.36 1.48
CA VAL A 142 9.02 -4.07 1.51
C VAL A 142 10.27 -4.20 2.37
N GLN A 143 11.42 -3.92 1.76
CA GLN A 143 12.73 -3.95 2.40
C GLN A 143 13.08 -2.61 3.03
N ARG A 144 12.72 -1.50 2.36
CA ARG A 144 12.92 -0.15 2.86
C ARG A 144 11.67 0.68 2.60
N PHE A 145 11.21 1.34 3.66
CA PHE A 145 10.14 2.32 3.62
C PHE A 145 10.65 3.55 4.38
N GLU A 146 11.23 4.49 3.66
CA GLU A 146 11.96 5.62 4.26
C GLU A 146 11.25 6.93 4.00
N SER A 147 11.15 7.73 5.05
CA SER A 147 10.58 9.07 5.00
C SER A 147 11.66 10.08 5.39
N TRP A 148 12.24 10.80 4.43
CA TRP A 148 13.24 11.83 4.65
C TRP A 148 12.61 13.22 4.45
N PRO A 149 12.18 13.92 5.52
CA PRO A 149 11.54 15.22 5.40
C PRO A 149 12.40 16.22 4.60
N GLY A 150 11.81 16.92 3.63
CA GLY A 150 12.53 17.88 2.79
C GLY A 150 13.49 17.26 1.77
N SER A 151 13.54 15.93 1.65
CA SER A 151 14.43 15.24 0.72
C SER A 151 13.65 14.26 -0.16
N HIS A 152 13.21 13.12 0.38
CA HIS A 152 12.57 12.09 -0.41
C HIS A 152 11.73 11.09 0.40
N ALA A 153 10.83 10.41 -0.29
CA ALA A 153 10.14 9.21 0.19
C ALA A 153 10.60 8.02 -0.67
N LEU A 154 11.06 6.94 -0.04
CA LEU A 154 11.61 5.78 -0.73
C LEU A 154 10.88 4.49 -0.37
N ILE A 155 10.56 3.71 -1.41
CA ILE A 155 10.06 2.34 -1.31
C ILE A 155 11.00 1.42 -2.10
N ASP A 156 11.65 0.50 -1.38
CA ASP A 156 12.41 -0.62 -1.93
C ASP A 156 11.65 -1.90 -1.61
N ALA A 157 11.18 -2.60 -2.63
CA ALA A 157 10.35 -3.78 -2.46
C ALA A 157 10.74 -4.88 -3.44
N VAL A 158 10.70 -6.12 -2.94
CA VAL A 158 10.71 -7.32 -3.77
C VAL A 158 9.27 -7.78 -3.91
N TRP A 159 8.82 -8.03 -5.13
CA TRP A 159 7.47 -8.47 -5.41
C TRP A 159 7.44 -9.59 -6.43
N SER A 160 6.34 -10.34 -6.44
CA SER A 160 6.13 -11.40 -7.40
C SER A 160 4.70 -11.43 -7.92
N VAL A 161 4.55 -11.89 -9.16
CA VAL A 161 3.28 -12.21 -9.79
C VAL A 161 3.28 -13.70 -10.10
N ARG A 162 2.35 -14.43 -9.48
CA ARG A 162 2.19 -15.89 -9.64
C ARG A 162 0.83 -16.21 -10.23
N ALA A 163 0.78 -17.05 -11.25
CA ALA A 163 -0.47 -17.68 -11.67
C ALA A 163 -0.85 -18.80 -10.69
N VAL A 164 -1.99 -18.68 -9.99
CA VAL A 164 -2.33 -19.52 -8.80
C VAL A 164 -2.36 -21.03 -9.09
N ARG A 165 -2.69 -21.44 -10.31
CA ARG A 165 -2.73 -22.86 -10.72
C ARG A 165 -1.59 -23.27 -11.65
N SER A 166 -0.51 -22.51 -11.62
CA SER A 166 0.69 -22.77 -12.41
C SER A 166 1.93 -22.61 -11.55
N THR A 167 3.04 -23.12 -12.04
CA THR A 167 4.37 -22.84 -11.48
C THR A 167 4.97 -21.54 -12.04
N ALA A 168 4.25 -20.83 -12.92
CA ALA A 168 4.65 -19.52 -13.44
C ALA A 168 4.75 -18.48 -12.31
N VAL A 169 5.95 -17.98 -12.05
CA VAL A 169 6.20 -16.90 -11.11
C VAL A 169 7.21 -15.96 -11.72
N MET A 170 6.83 -14.69 -11.86
CA MET A 170 7.75 -13.60 -12.11
C MET A 170 8.09 -12.93 -10.77
N THR A 171 9.37 -12.76 -10.47
CA THR A 171 9.85 -12.06 -9.27
C THR A 171 10.73 -10.90 -9.68
N CYS A 172 10.44 -9.71 -9.15
CA CYS A 172 11.09 -8.46 -9.49
C CYS A 172 11.42 -7.66 -8.24
N ARG A 173 12.28 -6.66 -8.39
CA ARG A 173 12.59 -5.67 -7.36
C ARG A 173 12.39 -4.28 -7.93
N SER A 174 11.78 -3.42 -7.14
CA SER A 174 11.61 -2.00 -7.47
C SER A 174 12.21 -1.16 -6.36
N VAL A 175 13.01 -0.16 -6.74
CA VAL A 175 13.55 0.85 -5.81
C VAL A 175 13.12 2.20 -6.34
N VAL A 176 12.11 2.79 -5.71
CA VAL A 176 11.55 4.07 -6.13
C VAL A 176 11.80 5.10 -5.06
N SER A 177 12.47 6.18 -5.44
CA SER A 177 12.70 7.36 -4.59
C SER A 177 12.01 8.57 -5.23
N GLU A 178 11.18 9.24 -4.45
CA GLU A 178 10.41 10.40 -4.85
C GLU A 178 10.89 11.63 -4.10
N PRO A 179 11.31 12.72 -4.79
CA PRO A 179 11.62 13.95 -4.10
C PRO A 179 10.38 14.50 -3.39
N VAL A 180 10.57 15.06 -2.19
CA VAL A 180 9.49 15.64 -1.38
C VAL A 180 9.90 17.01 -0.83
N GLY A 181 8.90 17.86 -0.63
CA GLY A 181 9.08 19.16 0.00
C GLY A 181 9.16 19.06 1.53
N SER A 182 8.96 20.21 2.18
CA SER A 182 8.82 20.27 3.63
C SER A 182 7.44 19.78 4.09
N GLY A 183 7.36 19.20 5.29
CA GLY A 183 6.11 18.80 5.93
C GLY A 183 5.70 17.37 5.61
N TYR A 184 4.88 16.79 6.49
CA TYR A 184 4.52 15.36 6.45
C TYR A 184 3.50 15.01 5.36
N ASP A 185 2.63 15.95 4.99
CA ASP A 185 1.70 15.79 3.87
C ASP A 185 2.48 15.51 2.57
N SER A 186 3.56 16.26 2.33
CA SER A 186 4.43 16.07 1.16
C SER A 186 5.18 14.73 1.16
N LEU A 187 5.50 14.20 2.35
CA LEU A 187 6.11 12.87 2.50
C LEU A 187 5.13 11.78 2.14
N VAL A 188 3.88 11.89 2.60
CA VAL A 188 2.82 10.93 2.28
C VAL A 188 2.52 10.97 0.79
N ASP A 189 2.46 12.15 0.17
CA ASP A 189 2.35 12.30 -1.28
C ASP A 189 3.53 11.67 -2.03
N GLY A 190 4.75 11.79 -1.50
CA GLY A 190 5.92 11.09 -2.01
C GLY A 190 5.73 9.58 -2.00
N HIS A 191 5.31 9.00 -0.88
CA HIS A 191 5.04 7.56 -0.78
C HIS A 191 3.92 7.10 -1.73
N ARG A 192 2.87 7.92 -1.91
CA ARG A 192 1.79 7.65 -2.87
C ARG A 192 2.31 7.59 -4.30
N ARG A 193 3.13 8.57 -4.73
CA ARG A 193 3.76 8.55 -6.06
C ARG A 193 4.70 7.36 -6.25
N ALA A 194 5.51 7.06 -5.23
CA ALA A 194 6.42 5.91 -5.27
C ALA A 194 5.66 4.60 -5.48
N LEU A 195 4.56 4.41 -4.72
CA LEU A 195 3.71 3.24 -4.85
C LEU A 195 2.99 3.19 -6.21
N GLN A 196 2.56 4.32 -6.77
CA GLN A 196 1.97 4.39 -8.11
C GLN A 196 2.95 3.93 -9.20
N ARG A 197 4.24 4.27 -9.10
CA ARG A 197 5.25 3.75 -10.05
C ARG A 197 5.42 2.24 -9.91
N ILE A 198 5.48 1.73 -8.68
CA ILE A 198 5.56 0.28 -8.42
C ILE A 198 4.30 -0.43 -8.93
N SER A 199 3.11 0.15 -8.73
CA SER A 199 1.86 -0.46 -9.18
C SER A 199 1.79 -0.57 -10.70
N ALA A 200 2.30 0.42 -11.45
CA ALA A 200 2.42 0.34 -12.90
C ALA A 200 3.36 -0.79 -13.36
N GLN A 201 4.50 -1.00 -12.67
CA GLN A 201 5.39 -2.12 -12.94
C GLN A 201 4.71 -3.46 -12.66
N VAL A 202 4.01 -3.59 -11.54
CA VAL A 202 3.25 -4.81 -11.20
C VAL A 202 2.12 -5.05 -12.22
N ALA A 203 1.40 -4.02 -12.63
CA ALA A 203 0.34 -4.12 -13.64
C ALA A 203 0.88 -4.65 -14.98
N GLY A 204 2.01 -4.11 -15.45
CA GLY A 204 2.70 -4.61 -16.65
C GLY A 204 3.13 -6.07 -16.52
N ALA A 205 3.63 -6.48 -15.35
CA ALA A 205 3.98 -7.87 -15.09
C ALA A 205 2.76 -8.80 -15.12
N VAL A 206 1.64 -8.40 -14.53
CA VAL A 206 0.38 -9.17 -14.59
C VAL A 206 -0.09 -9.34 -16.04
N GLN A 207 -0.09 -8.27 -16.83
CA GLN A 207 -0.47 -8.32 -18.24
C GLN A 207 0.46 -9.24 -19.05
N ALA A 208 1.78 -9.16 -18.83
CA ALA A 208 2.75 -10.00 -19.50
C ALA A 208 2.57 -11.50 -19.15
N MET A 209 2.32 -11.80 -17.87
CA MET A 209 2.02 -13.16 -17.42
C MET A 209 0.72 -13.70 -18.05
N ALA A 210 -0.31 -12.84 -18.15
CA ALA A 210 -1.57 -13.18 -18.78
C ALA A 210 -1.42 -13.45 -20.29
N ALA A 211 -0.67 -12.61 -21.01
CA ALA A 211 -0.39 -12.81 -22.42
C ALA A 211 0.40 -14.10 -22.69
N ALA A 212 1.41 -14.40 -21.87
CA ALA A 212 2.22 -15.61 -21.99
C ALA A 212 1.39 -16.90 -21.78
N ALA A 213 0.40 -16.86 -20.87
CA ALA A 213 -0.52 -17.98 -20.65
C ALA A 213 -1.39 -18.26 -21.89
N VAL A 214 -1.91 -17.21 -22.53
CA VAL A 214 -2.73 -17.33 -23.76
C VAL A 214 -1.89 -17.84 -24.94
N ALA A 215 -0.65 -17.36 -25.09
CA ALA A 215 0.25 -17.85 -26.15
C ALA A 215 0.61 -19.34 -25.97
N SER A 216 0.76 -19.78 -24.71
CA SER A 216 1.08 -21.18 -24.38
C SER A 216 -0.09 -22.11 -24.72
N SER A 217 -1.34 -21.71 -24.48
CA SER A 217 -2.52 -22.52 -24.81
C SER A 217 -2.77 -22.62 -26.33
N ALA A 218 -2.52 -21.55 -27.08
CA ALA A 218 -2.61 -21.55 -28.54
C ALA A 218 -1.58 -22.50 -29.19
N THR A 219 -0.36 -22.55 -28.66
CA THR A 219 0.71 -23.43 -29.16
C THR A 219 0.42 -24.91 -28.90
N SER A 220 -0.24 -25.25 -27.78
CA SER A 220 -0.68 -26.63 -27.52
C SER A 220 -1.83 -27.08 -28.44
N ALA A 221 -2.66 -26.15 -28.92
CA ALA A 221 -3.78 -26.46 -29.81
C ALA A 221 -3.37 -26.60 -31.28
N SER A 222 -2.25 -25.97 -31.68
CA SER A 222 -1.78 -25.96 -33.08
C SER A 222 -0.85 -27.11 -33.45
N ASN A 223 -0.59 -28.08 -32.58
CA ASN A 223 0.23 -29.24 -32.90
C ASN A 223 -0.61 -30.23 -33.73
N PRO A 224 -0.43 -30.35 -35.06
CA PRO A 224 -1.20 -31.30 -35.84
C PRO A 224 -0.64 -32.68 -35.51
N ALA A 225 -1.46 -33.53 -34.91
CA ALA A 225 -1.20 -34.96 -34.85
C ALA A 225 -1.22 -35.51 -36.30
N SER A 226 -0.10 -35.39 -37.01
CA SER A 226 0.11 -36.03 -38.29
C SER A 226 0.81 -37.38 -38.10
N ALA A 227 0.07 -38.42 -38.48
CA ALA A 227 0.48 -39.78 -38.85
C ALA A 227 0.78 -40.80 -37.72
N PRO A 228 0.24 -42.03 -37.82
CA PRO A 228 0.68 -43.16 -37.02
C PRO A 228 1.96 -43.74 -37.64
N SER A 229 3.11 -43.57 -36.98
CA SER A 229 4.31 -44.34 -37.33
C SER A 229 4.39 -45.57 -36.43
N THR A 230 4.06 -46.75 -36.98
CA THR A 230 4.49 -48.03 -36.44
C THR A 230 6.01 -48.13 -36.57
N ALA A 231 6.72 -47.81 -35.49
CA ALA A 231 8.10 -48.23 -35.30
C ALA A 231 8.39 -48.33 -33.81
N ALA A 232 8.66 -49.56 -33.35
CA ALA A 232 9.17 -49.86 -32.04
C ALA A 232 10.55 -49.23 -31.85
N SER A 233 10.73 -48.44 -30.79
CA SER A 233 12.05 -48.08 -30.25
C SER A 233 11.90 -47.68 -28.79
N ALA A 234 12.56 -48.43 -27.91
CA ALA A 234 12.74 -48.05 -26.52
C ALA A 234 13.43 -46.68 -26.46
N SER A 235 12.80 -45.71 -25.80
CA SER A 235 13.40 -44.41 -25.54
C SER A 235 13.13 -44.01 -24.10
N ALA A 236 14.23 -43.78 -23.37
CA ALA A 236 14.26 -43.30 -22.01
C ALA A 236 13.27 -42.14 -21.79
N ALA A 237 12.51 -42.25 -20.71
CA ALA A 237 11.56 -41.23 -20.26
C ALA A 237 12.33 -39.96 -19.86
N ASN A 238 12.68 -39.14 -20.84
CA ASN A 238 13.11 -37.77 -20.59
C ASN A 238 11.84 -36.99 -20.24
N LYS A 239 11.54 -36.89 -18.95
CA LYS A 239 10.42 -36.11 -18.40
C LYS A 239 10.59 -34.68 -18.90
N ARG A 240 9.93 -34.33 -20.00
CA ARG A 240 9.95 -32.99 -20.60
C ARG A 240 9.37 -32.06 -19.54
N VAL A 241 10.25 -31.41 -18.78
CA VAL A 241 9.86 -30.30 -17.91
C VAL A 241 9.29 -29.26 -18.86
N VAL A 242 7.96 -29.12 -18.88
CA VAL A 242 7.29 -28.05 -19.60
C VAL A 242 7.83 -26.76 -19.01
N ARG A 243 8.74 -26.10 -19.74
CA ARG A 243 9.27 -24.81 -19.33
C ARG A 243 8.13 -23.82 -19.44
N VAL A 244 7.58 -23.43 -18.30
CA VAL A 244 6.62 -22.34 -18.22
C VAL A 244 7.37 -21.07 -18.61
N SER A 245 6.96 -20.43 -19.70
CA SER A 245 7.57 -19.18 -20.16
C SER A 245 7.17 -18.06 -19.21
N VAL A 246 8.13 -17.57 -18.41
CA VAL A 246 7.96 -16.42 -17.53
C VAL A 246 8.57 -15.20 -18.23
N PRO A 247 7.84 -14.09 -18.41
CA PRO A 247 8.39 -12.88 -19.00
C PRO A 247 9.48 -12.25 -18.11
N ALA A 248 10.30 -11.37 -18.69
CA ALA A 248 11.21 -10.55 -17.91
C ALA A 248 10.44 -9.49 -17.09
N CYS A 249 11.08 -8.97 -16.04
CA CYS A 249 10.54 -7.84 -15.29
C CYS A 249 10.33 -6.62 -16.20
N PRO A 250 9.20 -5.93 -16.10
CA PRO A 250 9.01 -4.68 -16.83
C PRO A 250 10.04 -3.66 -16.35
N SER A 251 10.85 -3.15 -17.27
CA SER A 251 11.73 -2.01 -17.01
C SER A 251 10.88 -0.75 -16.86
N GLU A 252 11.23 0.11 -15.91
CA GLU A 252 10.62 1.42 -15.76
C GLU A 252 10.75 2.19 -17.09
N VAL A 253 9.63 2.43 -17.77
CA VAL A 253 9.60 3.42 -18.85
C VAL A 253 9.79 4.75 -18.14
N ALA A 254 10.98 5.32 -18.23
CA ALA A 254 11.30 6.60 -17.64
C ALA A 254 10.24 7.63 -18.05
N ALA A 255 9.31 7.93 -17.15
CA ALA A 255 8.38 9.02 -17.32
C ALA A 255 9.24 10.29 -17.40
N GLY A 256 9.24 10.91 -18.57
CA GLY A 256 10.16 11.97 -18.95
C GLY A 256 10.36 13.01 -17.87
N SER A 257 11.63 13.29 -17.58
CA SER A 257 12.05 14.47 -16.83
C SER A 257 11.53 15.71 -17.57
N VAL A 258 10.38 16.24 -17.15
CA VAL A 258 9.96 17.58 -17.54
C VAL A 258 10.87 18.52 -16.76
N ALA A 259 11.96 18.92 -17.44
CA ALA A 259 12.80 20.00 -17.00
C ALA A 259 11.95 21.27 -16.90
N VAL A 260 11.68 21.70 -15.67
CA VAL A 260 11.19 23.05 -15.39
C VAL A 260 12.37 23.98 -15.65
N ARG A 261 12.26 24.78 -16.72
CA ARG A 261 13.04 26.00 -16.93
C ARG A 261 12.36 27.16 -16.21
#